data_AF-M2SBF4-F1
#
_entry.id   AF-M2SBF4-F1
#
_cell.length_a   1.000
_cell.length_b   1.000
_cell.length_c   1.000
_cell.angle_alpha   90.00
_cell.angle_beta   90.00
_cell.angle_gamma   90.00
#
_symmetry.space_group_name_H-M   'P 1'
#
loop_
_entity.id
_entity.type
_entity.pdbx_description
1 polymer ?
#
loop_
_entity_poly.entity_id
_entity_poly.type
_entity_poly.pdbx_seq_one_letter_code
_entity_poly.pdbx_strand_id
1 'polypeptide(L)'
;MPKQYSKGKSVLKKERCKNCGSSEHTTKDCLERPKKYGSKSIEMKDIQKSKSKQEEIKELINRTEEITKEIQNTQNRIDCKEYFNSKEEEEMIENELNKKKMAIKNLRRRDDIAPYLKDLSDGNDKTKQEIEDMKELWDKEEDKTKRNEIEFL
;
A
#
# COMPACT_ATOMS: atom_id res chain seq x y z
N MET A 1 0.70 -79.95 31.46
CA MET A 1 1.40 -79.22 30.36
C MET A 1 0.64 -77.93 30.10
N PRO A 2 1.26 -76.74 30.15
CA PRO A 2 0.55 -75.50 29.88
C PRO A 2 0.35 -75.30 28.38
N LYS A 3 -0.87 -74.92 27.98
CA LYS A 3 -1.25 -74.61 26.60
C LYS A 3 -0.52 -73.35 26.13
N GLN A 4 0.25 -73.46 25.05
CA GLN A 4 0.89 -72.31 24.41
C GLN A 4 -0.16 -71.52 23.62
N TYR A 5 -0.48 -70.31 24.08
CA TYR A 5 -1.28 -69.36 23.30
C TYR A 5 -0.40 -68.73 22.22
N SER A 6 -0.78 -68.92 20.95
CA SER A 6 -0.12 -68.31 19.81
C SER A 6 -0.17 -66.78 19.92
N LYS A 7 1.00 -66.14 19.91
CA LYS A 7 1.13 -64.68 19.88
C LYS A 7 0.32 -64.11 18.71
N GLY A 8 -0.67 -63.28 19.02
CA GLY A 8 -1.53 -62.63 18.02
C GLY A 8 -0.69 -61.87 16.99
N LYS A 9 -1.07 -61.97 15.72
CA LYS A 9 -0.43 -61.27 14.61
C LYS A 9 -0.38 -59.78 14.93
N SER A 10 0.83 -59.23 14.89
CA SER A 10 1.13 -57.83 15.13
C SER A 10 0.36 -56.92 14.17
N VAL A 11 -0.06 -55.77 14.70
CA VAL A 11 -0.66 -54.59 14.07
C VAL A 11 -0.47 -54.56 12.54
N LEU A 12 -1.59 -54.60 11.79
CA LEU A 12 -1.64 -54.37 10.34
C LEU A 12 -0.86 -53.09 10.00
N LYS A 13 0.36 -53.24 9.47
CA LYS A 13 1.13 -52.11 8.93
C LYS A 13 0.31 -51.54 7.77
N LYS A 14 0.00 -50.24 7.82
CA LYS A 14 -0.61 -49.52 6.68
C LYS A 14 0.19 -49.81 5.42
N GLU A 15 -0.50 -50.24 4.35
CA GLU A 15 0.13 -50.50 3.06
C GLU A 15 0.79 -49.21 2.56
N ARG A 16 2.05 -49.32 2.09
CA ARG A 16 2.75 -48.20 1.48
C ARG A 16 2.02 -47.74 0.22
N CYS A 17 2.13 -46.46 -0.10
CA CYS A 17 1.62 -45.87 -1.32
C CYS A 17 2.13 -46.65 -2.54
N LYS A 18 1.21 -47.17 -3.36
CA LYS A 18 1.53 -47.98 -4.54
C LYS A 18 2.14 -47.14 -5.69
N ASN A 19 1.98 -45.82 -5.64
CA ASN A 19 2.48 -44.88 -6.65
C ASN A 19 3.94 -44.44 -6.39
N CYS A 20 4.24 -43.95 -5.18
CA CYS A 20 5.58 -43.42 -4.82
C CYS A 20 6.34 -44.24 -3.76
N GLY A 21 5.68 -45.20 -3.08
CA GLY A 21 6.32 -46.07 -2.10
C GLY A 21 6.40 -45.51 -0.68
N SER A 22 5.89 -44.29 -0.43
CA SER A 22 5.86 -43.69 0.90
C SER A 22 4.92 -44.43 1.86
N SER A 23 5.25 -44.48 3.15
CA SER A 23 4.40 -45.02 4.21
C SER A 23 3.53 -43.98 4.92
N GLU A 24 3.67 -42.69 4.60
CA GLU A 24 2.99 -41.60 5.32
C GLU A 24 1.61 -41.26 4.76
N HIS A 25 1.36 -41.59 3.50
CA HIS A 25 0.11 -41.27 2.81
C HIS A 25 -0.40 -42.46 2.00
N THR A 26 -1.69 -42.45 1.67
CA THR A 26 -2.30 -43.47 0.82
C THR A 26 -2.09 -43.13 -0.66
N THR A 27 -2.33 -44.08 -1.57
CA THR A 27 -2.16 -43.84 -3.02
C THR A 27 -3.07 -42.74 -3.57
N LYS A 28 -4.20 -42.47 -2.91
CA LYS A 28 -5.14 -41.41 -3.32
C LYS A 28 -4.60 -40.01 -3.00
N ASP A 29 -3.83 -39.89 -1.92
CA ASP A 29 -3.28 -38.63 -1.43
C ASP A 29 -1.84 -38.40 -1.92
N CYS A 30 -1.43 -39.15 -2.95
CA CYS A 30 -0.08 -39.07 -3.50
C CYS A 30 0.06 -37.83 -4.39
N LEU A 31 0.96 -36.92 -4.01
CA LEU A 31 1.26 -35.71 -4.76
C LEU A 31 2.17 -35.95 -5.99
N GLU A 32 2.68 -37.17 -6.17
CA GLU A 32 3.44 -37.54 -7.38
C GLU A 32 2.51 -37.89 -8.54
N ARG A 33 2.95 -37.56 -9.76
CA ARG A 33 2.26 -37.96 -11.01
C ARG A 33 1.94 -39.47 -10.99
N PRO A 34 0.71 -39.91 -11.31
CA PRO A 34 0.35 -41.32 -11.33
C PRO A 34 1.24 -42.14 -12.29
N LYS A 35 1.96 -43.13 -11.77
CA LYS A 35 2.84 -44.01 -12.52
C LYS A 35 2.11 -45.29 -12.92
N LYS A 36 2.22 -45.68 -14.20
CA LYS A 36 1.60 -46.91 -14.74
C LYS A 36 2.02 -48.19 -14.00
N TYR A 37 3.28 -48.25 -13.55
CA TYR A 37 3.85 -49.42 -12.86
C TYR A 37 4.14 -49.20 -11.37
N GLY A 38 3.78 -48.03 -10.83
CA GLY A 38 3.99 -47.68 -9.43
C GLY A 38 5.46 -47.60 -9.01
N SER A 39 5.71 -47.68 -7.69
CA SER A 39 7.05 -47.56 -7.08
C SER A 39 7.77 -48.90 -6.89
N LYS A 40 7.39 -49.96 -7.61
CA LYS A 40 7.87 -51.34 -7.37
C LYS A 40 9.40 -51.50 -7.45
N SER A 41 10.11 -50.53 -8.01
CA SER A 41 11.57 -50.53 -8.20
C SER A 41 12.32 -49.37 -7.53
N ILE A 42 11.66 -48.55 -6.69
CA ILE A 42 12.31 -47.40 -6.04
C ILE A 42 12.89 -47.86 -4.70
N GLU A 43 14.20 -47.74 -4.52
CA GLU A 43 14.86 -48.10 -3.27
C GLU A 43 14.46 -47.16 -2.12
N MET A 44 14.35 -47.68 -0.90
CA MET A 44 14.03 -46.87 0.30
C MET A 44 14.99 -45.69 0.50
N LYS A 45 16.23 -45.78 0.00
CA LYS A 45 17.23 -44.71 0.07
C LYS A 45 16.82 -43.46 -0.71
N ASP A 46 16.17 -43.63 -1.87
CA ASP A 46 15.75 -42.50 -2.70
C ASP A 46 14.59 -41.74 -2.08
N ILE A 47 13.65 -42.47 -1.45
CA ILE A 47 12.51 -41.88 -0.73
C ILE A 47 12.97 -41.12 0.52
N GLN A 48 13.96 -41.64 1.25
CA GLN A 48 14.51 -40.97 2.43
C GLN A 48 15.23 -39.68 2.04
N LYS A 49 16.01 -39.71 0.95
CA LYS A 49 16.75 -38.56 0.42
C LYS A 49 15.84 -37.46 -0.13
N SER A 50 14.68 -37.81 -0.70
CA SER A 50 13.71 -36.80 -1.12
C SER A 50 13.04 -36.11 0.06
N LYS A 51 12.78 -36.83 1.16
CA LYS A 51 12.19 -36.25 2.37
C LYS A 51 13.13 -35.28 3.08
N SER A 52 14.40 -35.66 3.25
CA SER A 52 15.39 -34.77 3.88
C SER A 52 15.54 -33.47 3.09
N LYS A 53 15.57 -33.54 1.74
CA LYS A 53 15.56 -32.35 0.89
C LYS A 53 14.30 -31.51 1.04
N GLN A 54 13.13 -32.13 1.19
CA GLN A 54 11.88 -31.39 1.41
C GLN A 54 11.85 -30.71 2.78
N GLU A 55 12.44 -31.32 3.81
CA GLU A 55 12.60 -30.72 5.14
C GLU A 55 13.58 -29.53 5.11
N GLU A 56 14.73 -29.68 4.45
CA GLU A 56 15.69 -28.59 4.23
C GLU A 56 15.04 -27.40 3.49
N ILE A 57 14.25 -27.66 2.44
CA ILE A 57 13.53 -26.61 1.70
C ILE A 57 12.52 -25.91 2.61
N LYS A 58 11.78 -26.64 3.45
CA LYS A 58 10.82 -26.06 4.39
C LYS A 58 11.52 -25.18 5.43
N GLU A 59 12.65 -25.61 5.96
CA GLU A 59 13.45 -24.79 6.89
C GLU A 59 13.94 -23.51 6.23
N LEU A 60 14.41 -23.58 4.99
CA LEU A 60 14.82 -22.40 4.23
C LEU A 60 13.66 -21.43 4.00
N ILE A 61 12.48 -21.95 3.64
CA ILE A 61 11.27 -21.12 3.49
C ILE A 61 10.94 -20.41 4.81
N ASN A 62 10.90 -21.14 5.92
CA ASN A 62 10.61 -20.54 7.23
C ASN A 62 11.61 -19.44 7.60
N ARG A 63 12.91 -19.68 7.38
CA ARG A 63 13.95 -18.65 7.62
C ARG A 63 13.75 -17.44 6.72
N THR A 64 13.41 -17.63 5.45
CA THR A 64 13.14 -16.50 4.55
C THR A 64 11.93 -15.70 5.00
N GLU A 65 10.88 -16.36 5.48
CA GLU A 65 9.68 -15.69 6.01
C GLU A 65 10.00 -14.84 7.25
N GLU A 66 10.80 -15.37 8.17
CA GLU A 66 11.28 -14.64 9.35
C GLU A 66 12.07 -13.38 8.96
N ILE A 67 13.01 -13.52 8.02
CA ILE A 67 13.81 -12.39 7.52
C ILE A 67 12.91 -11.33 6.85
N THR A 68 11.93 -11.73 6.04
CA THR A 68 11.01 -10.76 5.42
C THR A 68 10.17 -10.01 6.45
N LYS A 69 9.71 -10.68 7.52
CA LYS A 69 8.97 -10.01 8.60
C LYS A 69 9.85 -9.01 9.33
N GLU A 70 11.13 -9.35 9.56
CA GLU A 70 12.09 -8.44 10.18
C GLU A 70 12.37 -7.21 9.32
N ILE A 71 12.59 -7.39 8.00
CA ILE A 71 12.75 -6.30 7.04
C ILE A 71 11.52 -5.39 7.03
N GLN A 72 10.32 -5.96 7.04
CA GLN A 72 9.10 -5.16 7.04
C GLN A 72 8.93 -4.35 8.33
N ASN A 73 9.30 -4.93 9.49
CA ASN A 73 9.27 -4.23 10.77
C ASN A 73 10.30 -3.09 10.83
N THR A 74 11.51 -3.29 10.30
CA THR A 74 12.53 -2.24 10.27
C THR A 74 12.13 -1.11 9.34
N GLN A 75 11.58 -1.41 8.15
CA GLN A 75 11.08 -0.40 7.23
C GLN A 75 9.97 0.44 7.86
N ASN A 76 8.95 -0.19 8.45
CA ASN A 76 7.86 0.53 9.14
C ASN A 76 8.38 1.45 10.25
N ARG A 77 9.45 1.06 10.95
CA ARG A 77 10.06 1.88 12.00
C ARG A 77 10.83 3.08 11.43
N ILE A 78 11.50 2.91 10.30
CA ILE A 78 12.19 3.99 9.59
C ILE A 78 11.15 5.00 9.07
N ASP A 79 10.10 4.52 8.40
CA ASP A 79 9.04 5.35 7.84
C ASP A 79 8.35 6.21 8.92
N CYS A 80 8.03 5.63 10.08
CA CYS A 80 7.49 6.37 11.21
C CYS A 80 8.45 7.48 11.69
N LYS A 81 9.76 7.19 11.78
CA LYS A 81 10.75 8.17 12.24
C LYS A 81 10.92 9.32 11.24
N GLU A 82 10.97 9.00 9.95
CA GLU A 82 11.06 10.01 8.89
C GLU A 82 9.81 10.91 8.84
N TYR A 83 8.62 10.32 9.05
CA TYR A 83 7.38 11.08 9.17
C TYR A 83 7.41 12.08 10.35
N PHE A 84 7.86 11.66 11.54
CA PHE A 84 7.96 12.56 12.69
C PHE A 84 8.95 13.69 12.47
N ASN A 85 10.14 13.40 11.92
CA ASN A 85 11.12 14.43 11.59
C ASN A 85 10.55 15.45 10.59
N SER A 86 9.91 14.97 9.52
CA SER A 86 9.30 15.84 8.50
C SER A 86 8.21 16.73 9.11
N LYS A 87 7.41 16.19 10.03
CA LYS A 87 6.35 16.93 10.72
C LYS A 87 6.92 18.03 11.63
N GLU A 88 8.01 17.77 12.34
CA GLU A 88 8.70 18.78 13.14
C GLU A 88 9.26 19.91 12.26
N GLU A 89 9.84 19.56 11.10
CA GLU A 89 10.31 20.54 10.11
C GLU A 89 9.17 21.41 9.54
N GLU A 90 8.03 20.79 9.19
CA GLU A 90 6.83 21.51 8.73
C GLU A 90 6.32 22.49 9.78
N GLU A 91 6.27 22.08 11.06
CA GLU A 91 5.85 22.95 12.15
C GLU A 91 6.78 24.15 12.33
N MET A 92 8.10 23.95 12.19
CA MET A 92 9.07 25.05 12.22
C MET A 92 8.85 26.03 11.06
N ILE A 93 8.65 25.52 9.85
CA ILE A 93 8.39 26.34 8.66
C ILE A 93 7.08 27.12 8.82
N GLU A 94 6.01 26.48 9.30
CA GLU A 94 4.72 27.13 9.52
C GLU A 94 4.81 28.25 10.56
N ASN A 95 5.54 28.00 11.65
CA ASN A 95 5.82 29.02 12.66
C ASN A 95 6.57 30.23 12.10
N GLU A 96 7.57 30.00 11.24
CA GLU A 96 8.28 31.09 10.55
C GLU A 96 7.38 31.84 9.56
N LEU A 97 6.57 31.13 8.78
CA LEU A 97 5.62 31.73 7.85
C LEU A 97 4.58 32.57 8.58
N ASN A 98 4.07 32.11 9.72
CA ASN A 98 3.11 32.87 10.53
C ASN A 98 3.73 34.15 11.09
N LYS A 99 4.98 34.11 11.57
CA LYS A 99 5.72 35.32 11.97
C LYS A 99 5.84 36.32 10.81
N LYS A 100 6.19 35.83 9.61
CA LYS A 100 6.29 36.67 8.39
C LYS A 100 4.93 37.21 7.94
N LYS A 101 3.87 36.41 8.00
CA LYS A 101 2.49 36.83 7.66
C LYS A 101 1.97 37.90 8.62
N MET A 102 2.27 37.81 9.92
CA MET A 102 1.89 38.86 10.89
C MET A 102 2.57 40.20 10.60
N ALA A 103 3.77 40.20 10.00
CA ALA A 103 4.45 41.42 9.60
C ALA A 103 3.85 42.05 8.33
N ILE A 104 3.23 41.26 7.45
CA ILE A 104 2.61 41.74 6.21
C ILE A 104 1.15 42.11 6.49
N LYS A 105 0.87 43.40 6.62
CA LYS A 105 -0.50 43.89 6.80
C LYS A 105 -1.20 43.99 5.46
N ASN A 106 -2.18 43.14 5.22
CA ASN A 106 -3.07 43.28 4.06
C ASN A 106 -3.86 44.59 4.18
N LEU A 107 -3.89 45.37 3.10
CA LEU A 107 -4.60 46.66 3.04
C LEU A 107 -6.13 46.49 3.12
N ARG A 108 -6.64 45.34 2.67
CA ARG A 108 -8.05 44.97 2.76
C ARG A 108 -8.39 44.52 4.17
N ARG A 109 -9.40 45.15 4.78
CA ARG A 109 -9.97 44.70 6.06
C ARG A 109 -10.67 43.36 5.87
N ARG A 110 -10.36 42.39 6.73
CA ARG A 110 -10.93 41.03 6.65
C ARG A 110 -12.43 40.99 6.94
N ASP A 111 -12.88 41.88 7.81
CA ASP A 111 -14.29 41.96 8.25
C ASP A 111 -15.21 42.57 7.17
N ASP A 112 -14.63 43.27 6.18
CA ASP A 112 -15.37 43.87 5.06
C ASP A 112 -15.59 42.81 3.95
N ILE A 113 -16.68 42.07 4.08
CA ILE A 113 -17.12 41.08 3.08
C ILE A 113 -17.51 41.80 1.79
N ALA A 114 -16.88 41.42 0.67
CA ALA A 114 -17.17 42.02 -0.63
C ALA A 114 -18.61 41.70 -1.06
N PRO A 115 -19.33 42.64 -1.73
CA PRO A 115 -20.74 42.48 -2.07
C PRO A 115 -21.06 41.19 -2.84
N TYR A 116 -20.18 40.78 -3.76
CA TYR A 116 -20.33 39.58 -4.58
C TYR A 116 -20.02 38.25 -3.86
N LEU A 117 -19.53 38.30 -2.62
CA LEU A 117 -19.28 37.12 -1.78
C LEU A 117 -20.37 36.92 -0.71
N LYS A 118 -21.35 37.82 -0.62
CA LYS A 118 -22.40 37.75 0.40
C LYS A 118 -23.37 36.60 0.14
N ASP A 119 -23.73 36.39 -1.12
CA ASP A 119 -24.63 35.31 -1.56
C ASP A 119 -23.96 34.49 -2.67
N LEU A 120 -23.49 33.29 -2.32
CA LEU A 120 -22.83 32.33 -3.22
C LEU A 120 -23.80 31.23 -3.72
N SER A 121 -25.07 31.29 -3.32
CA SER A 121 -26.08 30.29 -3.61
C SER A 121 -26.67 30.42 -5.02
N ASP A 122 -26.69 31.63 -5.57
CA ASP A 122 -27.21 31.90 -6.89
C ASP A 122 -26.05 32.34 -7.80
N GLY A 123 -26.07 31.87 -9.06
CA GLY A 123 -25.25 32.46 -10.12
C GLY A 123 -25.71 33.90 -10.29
N ASN A 124 -25.14 34.80 -9.47
CA ASN A 124 -25.67 36.13 -9.28
C ASN A 124 -25.31 36.97 -10.51
N ASP A 125 -26.17 36.88 -11.52
CA ASP A 125 -26.03 37.55 -12.82
C ASP A 125 -25.92 39.08 -12.64
N LYS A 126 -26.43 39.61 -11.53
CA LYS A 126 -26.33 41.02 -11.19
C LYS A 126 -24.91 41.46 -10.87
N THR A 127 -24.14 40.69 -10.08
CA THR A 127 -22.74 41.03 -9.81
C THR A 127 -21.83 40.76 -11.00
N LYS A 128 -22.19 39.82 -11.89
CA LYS A 128 -21.52 39.71 -13.20
C LYS A 128 -21.77 40.95 -14.06
N GLN A 129 -23.02 41.39 -14.15
CA GLN A 129 -23.40 42.59 -14.89
C GLN A 129 -22.69 43.84 -14.34
N GLU A 130 -22.68 44.03 -13.02
CA GLU A 130 -21.98 45.16 -12.38
C GLU A 130 -20.46 45.13 -12.60
N ILE A 131 -19.84 43.94 -12.65
CA ILE A 131 -18.41 43.80 -13.02
C ILE A 131 -18.18 44.14 -14.49
N GLU A 132 -19.09 43.76 -15.37
CA GLU A 132 -19.02 44.03 -16.81
C GLU A 132 -19.22 45.53 -17.11
N ASP A 133 -20.20 46.15 -16.46
CA ASP A 133 -20.46 47.59 -16.54
C ASP A 133 -19.26 48.41 -16.02
N MET A 134 -18.60 47.95 -14.94
CA MET A 134 -17.38 48.58 -14.42
C MET A 134 -16.18 48.45 -15.37
N LYS A 135 -16.03 47.32 -16.06
CA LYS A 135 -14.99 47.15 -17.08
C LYS A 135 -15.22 48.10 -18.25
N GLU A 136 -16.46 48.22 -18.71
CA GLU A 136 -16.81 49.10 -19.82
C GLU A 136 -16.53 50.57 -19.49
N LEU A 137 -16.73 50.98 -18.23
CA LEU A 137 -16.38 52.33 -17.76
C LEU A 137 -14.86 52.56 -17.76
N TRP A 138 -14.07 51.58 -17.31
CA TRP A 138 -12.60 51.69 -17.32
C TRP A 138 -12.02 51.71 -18.73
N ASP A 139 -12.52 50.88 -19.65
CA ASP A 139 -12.09 50.90 -21.04
C ASP A 139 -12.39 52.27 -21.70
N LYS A 140 -13.54 52.88 -21.37
CA LYS A 140 -13.89 54.24 -21.82
C LYS A 140 -12.99 55.33 -21.21
N GLU A 141 -12.51 55.16 -19.98
CA GLU A 141 -11.56 56.10 -19.34
C GLU A 141 -10.15 55.94 -19.91
N GLU A 142 -9.71 54.72 -20.21
CA GLU A 142 -8.45 54.45 -20.92
C GLU A 142 -8.45 55.05 -22.34
N ASP A 143 -9.56 54.94 -23.05
CA ASP A 143 -9.67 55.49 -24.41
C ASP A 143 -9.68 57.03 -24.41
N LYS A 144 -10.28 57.65 -23.38
CA LYS A 144 -10.23 59.12 -23.21
C LYS A 144 -8.83 59.61 -22.89
N THR A 145 -8.09 58.90 -22.03
CA THR A 145 -6.70 59.24 -21.71
C THR A 145 -5.80 59.09 -22.92
N LYS A 146 -5.93 58.01 -23.69
CA LYS A 146 -5.20 57.80 -24.97
C LYS A 146 -5.53 58.87 -26.03
N ARG A 147 -6.79 59.32 -26.14
CA ARG A 147 -7.15 60.43 -27.08
C ARG A 147 -6.59 61.78 -26.64
N ASN A 148 -6.65 62.08 -25.35
CA ASN A 148 -6.11 63.33 -24.82
C ASN A 148 -4.57 63.41 -24.98
N GLU A 149 -3.87 62.27 -24.95
CA GLU A 149 -2.43 62.19 -25.22
C GLU A 149 -2.09 62.42 -26.71
N ILE A 150 -2.99 62.08 -27.63
CA ILE A 150 -2.82 62.30 -29.08
C ILE A 150 -3.11 63.74 -29.49
N GLU A 151 -4.08 64.42 -28.84
CA GLU A 151 -4.41 65.83 -29.12
C GLU A 151 -3.39 66.85 -28.57
N PHE A 152 -2.44 66.40 -27.74
CA PHE A 152 -1.38 67.22 -27.17
C PHE A 152 -0.02 67.10 -27.88
N LEU A 153 0.06 66.34 -28.99
CA LEU A 153 1.20 66.24 -29.91
C LEU A 153 0.93 67.02 -31.21
#